data_AF-A0A1Y3B2W7-F1
#
_entry.id   AF-A0A1Y3B2W7-F1
#
_cell.length_a   1.000
_cell.length_b   1.000
_cell.length_c   1.000
_cell.angle_alpha   90.00
_cell.angle_beta   90.00
_cell.angle_gamma   90.00
#
_symmetry.space_group_name_H-M   'P 1'
#
loop_
_entity.id
_entity.type
_entity.pdbx_description
1 polymer ?
#
loop_
_entity_poly.entity_id
_entity_poly.type
_entity_poly.pdbx_seq_one_letter_code
_entity_poly.pdbx_strand_id
1 'polypeptide(L)' 'MAKCTDTNRNKSMQQKILQQEHDPTNLYIANLPMTMAETDLEAMLSLYGNVISTRILKDSNGTPRGVGFAR' A
#
# COMPACT_ATOMS: atom_id res chain seq x y z
N MET A 1 54.12 -8.98 -8.31
CA MET A 1 52.96 -9.62 -7.67
C MET A 1 51.70 -8.79 -7.99
N ALA A 2 50.64 -9.45 -8.50
CA ALA A 2 49.21 -9.07 -8.65
C ALA A 2 48.85 -7.60 -8.98
N LYS A 3 48.42 -7.23 -10.20
CA LYS A 3 47.08 -7.40 -10.83
C LYS A 3 45.89 -7.16 -9.88
N CYS A 4 45.13 -6.08 -10.13
CA CYS A 4 43.78 -6.14 -10.69
C CYS A 4 43.26 -4.74 -11.04
N THR A 5 42.92 -4.55 -12.32
CA THR A 5 41.97 -3.55 -12.85
C THR A 5 40.54 -4.06 -12.66
N ASP A 6 39.57 -3.24 -13.10
CA ASP A 6 38.12 -3.52 -13.23
C ASP A 6 37.32 -3.28 -11.93
N THR A 7 36.12 -2.67 -11.91
CA THR A 7 35.22 -2.21 -12.97
C THR A 7 34.03 -1.54 -12.25
N ASN A 8 33.58 -0.38 -12.72
CA ASN A 8 32.17 -0.10 -13.04
C ASN A 8 31.11 0.03 -11.92
N ARG A 9 30.24 1.02 -12.19
CA ARG A 9 28.76 0.95 -12.10
C ARG A 9 28.07 1.54 -10.86
N ASN A 10 27.60 2.77 -11.05
CA ASN A 10 26.26 3.28 -10.71
C ASN A 10 25.82 3.28 -9.24
N LYS A 11 25.94 4.47 -8.62
CA LYS A 11 25.12 4.88 -7.48
C LYS A 11 23.67 5.12 -7.96
N SER A 12 22.85 4.07 -8.09
CA SER A 12 21.42 4.19 -8.46
C SER A 12 20.50 3.50 -7.46
N MET A 13 20.66 3.76 -6.17
CA MET A 13 19.73 3.25 -5.15
C MET A 13 19.61 4.12 -3.90
N GLN A 14 19.83 5.43 -4.01
CA GLN A 14 19.43 6.35 -2.95
C GLN A 14 18.07 6.97 -3.28
N GLN A 15 17.22 7.00 -2.24
CA GLN A 15 15.96 7.74 -2.09
C GLN A 15 14.67 7.01 -2.48
N LYS A 16 14.22 6.11 -1.59
CA LYS A 16 12.78 6.01 -1.24
C LYS A 16 12.53 5.41 0.15
N ILE A 17 13.28 5.89 1.15
CA ILE A 17 12.83 5.86 2.56
C ILE A 17 12.59 7.32 2.97
N LEU A 18 11.87 8.06 2.11
CA LEU A 18 11.32 9.34 2.49
C LEU A 18 10.04 9.00 3.22
N GLN A 19 10.14 9.02 4.54
CA GLN A 19 9.06 9.43 5.45
C GLN A 19 7.69 9.04 4.90
N GLN A 20 7.25 7.81 5.19
CA GLN A 20 5.82 7.68 5.42
C GLN A 20 5.57 8.58 6.63
N GLU A 21 5.25 9.85 6.37
CA GLU A 21 4.48 10.63 7.32
C GLU A 21 3.40 9.68 7.77
N HIS A 22 3.41 9.43 9.08
CA HIS A 22 2.44 8.57 9.71
C HIS A 22 1.14 9.37 9.69
N ASP A 23 0.57 9.57 8.50
CA ASP A 23 -0.74 10.16 8.28
C ASP A 23 -1.68 9.33 9.15
N PRO A 24 -2.07 9.84 10.33
CA PRO A 24 -2.83 9.05 11.30
C PRO A 24 -4.21 8.68 10.76
N THR A 25 -4.58 9.28 9.63
CA THR A 25 -5.83 9.12 8.90
C THR A 25 -5.86 7.85 8.04
N ASN A 26 -4.75 7.15 7.79
CA ASN A 26 -4.77 5.92 6.98
C ASN A 26 -5.10 4.68 7.82
N LEU A 27 -6.36 4.25 7.78
CA LEU A 27 -6.86 3.06 8.45
C LEU A 27 -6.52 1.80 7.64
N TYR A 28 -5.96 0.79 8.32
CA TYR A 28 -5.78 -0.56 7.78
C TYR A 28 -6.90 -1.47 8.29
N ILE A 29 -7.59 -2.13 7.37
CA ILE A 29 -8.76 -2.97 7.68
C ILE A 29 -8.51 -4.35 7.07
N ALA A 30 -8.41 -5.37 7.91
CA ALA A 30 -8.21 -6.76 7.49
C ALA A 30 -9.42 -7.63 7.82
N ASN A 31 -9.41 -8.86 7.33
CA ASN A 31 -10.49 -9.83 7.50
C ASN A 31 -11.82 -9.37 6.85
N LEU A 32 -11.71 -8.66 5.73
CA LEU A 32 -12.86 -8.28 4.92
C LEU A 32 -13.37 -9.48 4.10
N PRO A 33 -14.70 -9.57 3.85
CA PRO A 33 -15.26 -10.59 2.97
C PRO A 33 -14.67 -10.51 1.56
N MET A 34 -14.52 -11.67 0.90
CA MET A 34 -14.04 -11.74 -0.48
C MET A 34 -15.02 -11.13 -1.50
N THR A 35 -16.24 -10.84 -1.09
CA THR A 35 -17.27 -10.18 -1.90
C THR A 35 -17.29 -8.66 -1.69
N MET A 36 -16.53 -8.14 -0.73
CA MET A 36 -16.59 -6.73 -0.36
C MET A 36 -15.86 -5.87 -1.39
N ALA A 37 -16.53 -4.84 -1.88
CA ALA A 37 -15.98 -3.86 -2.81
C ALA A 37 -15.58 -2.56 -2.10
N GLU A 38 -14.84 -1.70 -2.80
CA GLU A 38 -14.45 -0.38 -2.28
C GLU A 38 -15.66 0.47 -1.84
N THR A 39 -16.78 0.36 -2.57
CA THR A 39 -18.05 1.06 -2.28
C THR A 39 -18.70 0.60 -1.00
N ASP A 40 -18.64 -0.70 -0.69
CA ASP A 40 -19.19 -1.25 0.55
C ASP A 40 -18.38 -0.77 1.76
N LEU A 41 -17.05 -0.70 1.59
CA LEU A 41 -16.14 -0.22 2.63
C LEU A 41 -16.36 1.26 2.91
N GLU A 42 -16.54 2.06 1.85
CA GLU A 42 -16.87 3.47 1.93
C GLU A 42 -18.21 3.69 2.64
N ALA A 43 -19.26 2.95 2.26
CA ALA A 43 -20.58 3.05 2.89
C ALA A 43 -20.55 2.70 4.38
N MET A 44 -19.80 1.65 4.76
CA MET A 44 -19.62 1.27 6.17
C MET A 44 -18.89 2.34 6.98
N LEU A 45 -17.85 2.94 6.42
CA LEU A 45 -17.05 3.96 7.10
C LEU A 45 -17.71 5.34 7.10
N SER A 46 -18.55 5.63 6.09
CA SER A 46 -19.30 6.89 5.98
C SER A 46 -20.24 7.15 7.16
N LEU A 47 -20.62 6.10 7.90
CA LEU A 47 -21.41 6.22 9.13
C LEU A 47 -20.62 6.82 10.29
N TYR A 48 -19.30 6.72 10.28
CA TYR A 48 -18.41 7.16 11.36
C TYR A 48 -17.70 8.48 11.03
N GLY A 49 -17.60 8.84 9.76
CA GLY A 49 -16.96 10.07 9.32
C GLY A 49 -16.92 10.20 7.80
N ASN A 50 -16.37 11.32 7.34
CA ASN A 50 -16.17 11.54 5.91
C ASN A 50 -15.01 10.67 5.40
N VAL A 51 -15.30 9.81 4.43
CA VAL A 51 -14.31 8.96 3.77
C VAL A 51 -13.74 9.71 2.58
N ILE A 52 -12.43 9.95 2.58
CA ILE A 52 -11.68 10.60 1.50
C ILE A 52 -11.30 9.58 0.43
N SER A 53 -10.88 8.38 0.83
CA SER A 53 -10.52 7.33 -0.13
C SER A 53 -10.58 5.94 0.49
N THR A 54 -11.07 4.97 -0.27
CA THR A 54 -10.98 3.55 0.08
C THR A 54 -10.20 2.80 -1.00
N ARG A 55 -9.49 1.74 -0.60
CA ARG A 55 -8.79 0.85 -1.52
C ARG A 55 -8.78 -0.55 -0.98
N ILE A 56 -9.24 -1.52 -1.77
CA ILE A 56 -9.11 -2.94 -1.42
C ILE A 56 -7.89 -3.52 -2.12
N LEU A 57 -7.06 -4.24 -1.37
CA LEU A 57 -5.96 -4.99 -1.93
C LEU A 57 -6.50 -6.22 -2.65
N LYS A 58 -6.16 -6.32 -3.94
CA LYS A 58 -6.48 -7.45 -4.81
C LYS A 58 -5.18 -8.17 -5.16
N ASP A 59 -5.25 -9.48 -5.29
CA ASP A 59 -4.14 -10.32 -5.76
C ASP A 59 -3.96 -10.19 -7.29
N SER A 60 -2.92 -10.81 -7.86
CA SER A 60 -2.67 -10.81 -9.31
C SER A 60 -3.84 -11.35 -10.14
N ASN A 61 -4.67 -12.22 -9.55
CA ASN A 61 -5.88 -12.75 -10.18
C ASN A 61 -7.11 -11.83 -10.07
N GLY A 62 -6.95 -10.63 -9.48
CA GLY A 62 -8.04 -9.70 -9.22
C GLY A 62 -8.91 -10.06 -8.01
N THR A 63 -8.66 -11.20 -7.36
CA THR A 63 -9.37 -11.62 -6.15
C THR A 63 -8.97 -10.73 -4.97
N PRO A 64 -9.92 -10.15 -4.22
CA PRO A 64 -9.61 -9.38 -3.03
C PRO A 64 -8.89 -10.25 -1.99
N ARG A 65 -7.92 -9.67 -1.27
CA ARG A 65 -7.14 -10.36 -0.24
C ARG A 65 -7.79 -10.30 1.16
N GLY A 66 -9.02 -9.79 1.24
CA GLY A 66 -9.69 -9.50 2.51
C GLY A 66 -9.02 -8.37 3.29
N VAL A 67 -8.31 -7.47 2.60
CA VAL A 67 -7.58 -6.36 3.21
C VAL A 67 -7.88 -5.09 2.43
N GLY A 68 -8.13 -3.99 3.13
CA GLY A 68 -8.33 -2.67 2.56
C GLY A 68 -7.69 -1.56 3.40
N PHE A 69 -7.58 -0.40 2.76
CA PHE A 69 -7.15 0.85 3.35
C PHE A 69 -8.26 1.87 3.21
N ALA A 70 -8.39 2.74 4.20
CA ALA A 70 -9.30 3.86 4.14
C ALA A 70 -8.67 5.13 4.71
N ARG A 71 -9.04 6.28 4.14
CA ARG A 71 -8.72 7.63 4.61
C ARG A 71 -9.97 8.47 4.61
#